data_AF-A0AAD7XXA6-F1
#
_entry.id   AF-A0AAD7XXA6-F1
#
_cell.length_a   1.000
_cell.length_b   1.000
_cell.length_c   1.000
_cell.angle_alpha   90.00
_cell.angle_beta   90.00
_cell.angle_gamma   90.00
#
_symmetry.space_group_name_H-M   'P 1'
#
loop_
_entity.id
_entity.type
_entity.pdbx_description
1 polymer ?
#
loop_
_entity_poly.entity_id
_entity_poly.type
_entity_poly.pdbx_seq_one_letter_code
_entity_poly.pdbx_strand_id
1 'polypeptide(L)'
;MPGSFVIVGNSGKKISLEHASHPCPRCKNHASVQLTRSEKQLIVLNKRIANNMRVRYECSKCNWKNEELPYDNTMLSQLQQYLASTPEDEQFTYYFSSSPPSSDIRIPATSAY
;
A
#
# COMPACT_ATOMS: atom_id res chain seq x y z
N MET A 1 13.09 25.25 44.60
CA MET A 1 11.78 24.69 44.25
C MET A 1 12.00 23.66 43.14
N PRO A 2 11.77 22.36 43.36
CA PRO A 2 11.89 21.39 42.28
C PRO A 2 10.72 21.60 41.31
N GLY A 3 11.02 21.98 40.07
CA GLY A 3 10.03 22.23 39.04
C GLY A 3 9.34 20.92 38.65
N SER A 4 8.03 20.86 38.85
CA SER A 4 7.20 19.76 38.34
C SER A 4 7.14 19.85 36.82
N PHE A 5 7.63 18.84 36.12
CA PHE A 5 7.49 18.72 34.68
C PHE A 5 6.41 17.68 34.37
N VAL A 6 5.47 18.03 33.49
CA VAL A 6 4.42 17.11 33.04
C VAL A 6 4.84 16.54 31.69
N ILE A 7 5.04 15.22 31.63
CA ILE A 7 5.24 14.49 30.38
C ILE A 7 3.89 13.95 29.95
N VAL A 8 3.32 14.50 28.87
CA VAL A 8 2.09 13.97 28.26
C VAL A 8 2.47 13.24 26.98
N GLY A 9 2.46 11.91 27.03
CA GLY A 9 2.57 11.08 25.82
C GLY A 9 1.17 10.95 25.20
N ASN A 10 0.96 11.50 24.01
CA ASN A 10 -0.31 11.27 23.31
C ASN A 10 -0.36 9.80 22.88
N SER A 11 -1.38 9.06 23.33
CA SER A 11 -1.64 7.69 22.89
C SER A 11 -1.87 7.72 21.39
N GLY A 12 -0.83 7.34 20.64
CA GLY A 12 -0.73 7.62 19.22
C GLY A 12 -1.96 7.23 18.42
N LYS A 13 -2.39 8.11 17.50
CA LYS A 13 -3.54 7.84 16.63
C LYS A 13 -3.20 6.71 15.67
N LYS A 14 -4.10 5.75 15.54
CA LYS A 14 -4.04 4.69 14.52
C LYS A 14 -5.13 4.95 13.49
N ILE A 15 -4.75 4.92 12.22
CA ILE A 15 -5.65 5.14 11.09
C ILE A 15 -5.49 3.95 10.15
N SER A 16 -6.57 3.23 9.88
CA SER A 16 -6.60 2.22 8.82
C SER A 16 -6.49 2.93 7.47
N LEU A 17 -5.52 2.54 6.66
CA LEU A 17 -5.28 3.11 5.33
C LEU A 17 -6.03 2.36 4.22
N GLU A 18 -6.54 1.18 4.53
CA GLU A 18 -7.27 0.33 3.59
C GLU A 18 -8.58 -0.17 4.21
N HIS A 19 -9.56 -0.46 3.33
CA HIS A 19 -10.81 -1.11 3.70
C HIS A 19 -10.72 -2.64 3.61
N ALA A 20 -9.72 -3.16 2.87
CA ALA A 20 -9.46 -4.58 2.78
C ALA A 20 -8.96 -5.13 4.12
N SER A 21 -9.35 -6.36 4.46
CA SER A 21 -8.88 -7.04 5.66
C SER A 21 -8.33 -8.40 5.27
N HIS A 22 -7.15 -8.70 5.80
CA HIS A 22 -6.38 -9.89 5.43
C HIS A 22 -6.36 -10.93 6.56
N PRO A 23 -6.13 -12.21 6.21
CA PRO A 23 -5.92 -13.25 7.20
C PRO A 23 -4.65 -12.98 8.00
N CYS A 24 -4.70 -13.20 9.31
CA CYS A 24 -3.51 -13.09 10.15
C CYS A 24 -2.69 -14.38 10.12
N PRO A 25 -1.38 -14.35 9.79
CA PRO A 25 -0.55 -15.56 9.79
C PRO A 25 -0.37 -16.15 11.19
N ARG A 26 -0.50 -15.32 12.25
CA ARG A 26 -0.24 -15.73 13.63
C ARG A 26 -1.46 -16.31 14.34
N CYS A 27 -2.62 -15.67 14.19
CA CYS A 27 -3.86 -16.10 14.86
C CYS A 27 -4.89 -16.71 13.93
N LYS A 28 -4.60 -16.83 12.63
CA LYS A 28 -5.45 -17.45 11.59
C LYS A 28 -6.84 -16.83 11.46
N ASN A 29 -7.07 -15.66 12.04
CA ASN A 29 -8.31 -14.91 11.85
C ASN A 29 -8.39 -14.42 10.41
N HIS A 30 -9.45 -14.78 9.70
CA HIS A 30 -9.63 -14.57 8.25
C HIS A 30 -9.66 -13.10 7.80
N ALA A 31 -10.06 -12.18 8.68
CA ALA A 31 -10.15 -10.76 8.35
C ALA A 31 -9.76 -9.92 9.58
N SER A 32 -8.46 -9.81 9.84
CA SER A 32 -7.98 -9.11 11.05
C SER A 32 -6.74 -8.27 10.84
N VAL A 33 -5.99 -8.49 9.77
CA VAL A 33 -4.81 -7.70 9.40
C VAL A 33 -5.23 -6.56 8.49
N GLN A 34 -4.83 -5.33 8.83
CA GLN A 34 -5.07 -4.14 8.02
C GLN A 34 -3.83 -3.25 8.01
N LEU A 35 -3.58 -2.59 6.87
CA LEU A 35 -2.56 -1.56 6.73
C LEU A 35 -2.94 -0.35 7.61
N THR A 36 -2.15 -0.14 8.66
CA THR A 36 -2.43 0.89 9.66
C THR A 36 -1.28 1.90 9.71
N ARG A 37 -1.63 3.18 9.64
CA ARG A 37 -0.74 4.28 10.00
C ARG A 37 -0.83 4.55 11.49
N SER A 38 0.28 4.43 12.19
CA SER A 38 0.42 4.84 13.59
C SER A 38 1.22 6.14 13.70
N GLU A 39 0.70 7.11 14.45
CA GLU A 39 1.37 8.40 14.71
C GLU A 39 1.55 8.60 16.21
N LYS A 40 2.81 8.69 16.67
CA LYS A 40 3.17 8.96 18.06
C LYS A 40 3.84 10.32 18.17
N GLN A 41 3.32 11.17 19.04
CA GLN A 41 3.88 12.49 19.32
C GLN A 41 4.31 12.57 20.78
N LEU A 42 5.53 13.04 21.02
CA LEU A 42 6.07 13.30 22.36
C LEU A 42 6.15 14.81 22.59
N ILE A 43 5.40 15.28 23.59
CA ILE A 43 5.32 16.70 23.95
C ILE A 43 5.87 16.84 25.37
N VAL A 44 6.88 17.70 25.53
CA VAL A 44 7.50 18.01 26.82
C VAL A 44 7.59 19.53 26.93
N LEU A 45 7.11 20.10 28.04
CA LEU A 45 7.13 21.55 28.28
C LEU A 45 6.51 22.36 27.12
N ASN A 46 5.37 21.91 26.60
CA ASN A 46 4.68 22.48 25.42
C ASN A 46 5.53 22.52 24.13
N LYS A 47 6.71 21.88 24.11
CA LYS A 47 7.52 21.69 22.90
C LYS A 47 7.31 20.27 22.38
N ARG A 48 7.03 20.16 21.07
CA ARG A 48 7.02 18.88 20.36
C ARG A 48 8.48 18.45 20.16
N ILE A 49 8.88 17.36 20.82
CA ILE A 49 10.26 16.85 20.75
C ILE A 49 10.41 15.82 19.64
N ALA A 50 9.41 14.95 19.47
CA ALA A 50 9.49 13.89 18.49
C ALA A 50 8.13 13.63 17.84
N ASN A 51 8.15 13.41 16.53
CA ASN A 51 7.04 12.86 15.77
C ASN A 51 7.52 11.55 15.14
N ASN A 52 6.87 10.44 15.50
CA ASN A 52 7.16 9.14 14.93
C ASN A 52 5.91 8.62 14.21
N MET A 53 6.00 8.61 12.89
CA MET A 53 4.98 8.06 12.01
C MET A 53 5.48 6.75 11.42
N ARG A 54 4.65 5.71 11.48
CA ARG A 54 4.97 4.40 10.88
C ARG A 54 3.72 3.78 10.28
N VAL A 55 3.85 3.33 9.04
CA VAL A 55 2.84 2.58 8.30
C VAL A 55 3.24 1.11 8.31
N ARG A 56 2.32 0.22 8.69
CA ARG A 56 2.56 -1.23 8.75
C ARG A 56 1.25 -1.98 8.83
N TYR A 57 1.26 -3.22 8.41
CA TYR A 57 0.16 -4.14 8.66
C TYR A 57 0.08 -4.48 10.14
N GLU A 58 -1.11 -4.40 10.72
CA GLU A 58 -1.38 -4.74 12.11
C GLU A 58 -2.61 -5.64 12.22
N CYS A 59 -2.50 -6.71 13.01
CA CYS A 59 -3.64 -7.55 13.36
C CYS A 59 -4.39 -6.98 14.58
N SER A 60 -5.68 -6.70 14.42
CA SER A 60 -6.55 -6.19 15.49
C SER A 60 -6.78 -7.17 16.65
N LYS A 61 -6.56 -8.47 16.43
CA LYS A 61 -6.82 -9.53 17.43
C LYS A 61 -5.58 -9.89 18.25
N CYS A 62 -4.43 -10.08 17.60
CA CYS A 62 -3.21 -10.57 18.26
C CYS A 62 -2.05 -9.57 18.26
N ASN A 63 -2.27 -8.33 17.81
CA ASN A 63 -1.27 -7.27 17.71
C ASN A 63 -0.01 -7.63 16.90
N TRP A 64 -0.10 -8.64 16.02
CA TRP A 64 0.95 -8.95 15.06
C TRP A 64 1.16 -7.75 14.13
N LYS A 65 2.42 -7.44 13.81
CA LYS A 65 2.80 -6.26 13.05
C LYS A 65 3.89 -6.62 12.05
N ASN A 66 3.78 -6.14 10.81
CA ASN A 66 4.83 -6.28 9.81
C ASN A 66 4.78 -5.12 8.80
N GLU A 67 5.93 -4.80 8.19
CA GLU A 67 5.99 -3.73 7.19
C GLU A 67 5.30 -4.14 5.88
N GLU A 68 5.41 -5.42 5.54
CA GLU A 68 4.81 -6.01 4.35
C GLU A 68 3.67 -6.98 4.70
N LEU A 69 2.69 -7.08 3.80
CA LEU A 69 1.63 -8.06 3.93
C LEU A 69 2.27 -9.45 3.70
N PRO A 70 2.02 -10.44 4.57
CA PRO A 70 2.52 -11.77 4.33
C PRO A 70 1.78 -12.33 3.10
N TYR A 71 2.53 -12.55 2.02
CA TYR A 71 2.00 -13.17 0.82
C TYR A 71 1.67 -14.64 1.13
N ASP A 72 0.46 -15.05 0.76
CA ASP A 72 0.13 -16.47 0.69
C ASP A 72 0.90 -17.06 -0.50
N ASN A 73 1.97 -17.81 -0.21
CA ASN A 73 2.80 -18.50 -1.20
C ASN A 73 2.00 -19.45 -2.12
N THR A 74 0.75 -19.75 -1.79
CA THR A 74 -0.18 -20.55 -2.60
C THR A 74 -0.52 -19.86 -3.92
N MET A 75 -0.67 -18.53 -3.94
CA MET A 75 -0.93 -17.79 -5.18
C MET A 75 0.29 -17.83 -6.11
N LEU A 76 1.49 -17.62 -5.57
CA LEU A 76 2.73 -17.72 -6.37
C LEU A 76 2.93 -19.11 -6.95
N SER A 77 2.66 -20.16 -6.18
CA SER A 77 2.80 -21.54 -6.64
C SER A 77 1.73 -21.93 -7.67
N GLN A 78 0.48 -21.46 -7.54
CA GLN A 78 -0.55 -21.63 -8.56
C GLN A 78 -0.23 -20.87 -9.85
N LEU A 79 0.26 -19.63 -9.74
CA LEU A 79 0.65 -18.82 -10.89
C LEU A 79 1.84 -19.45 -11.61
N GLN A 80 2.80 -19.99 -10.85
CA GLN A 80 3.94 -20.73 -11.41
C GLN A 80 3.51 -22.04 -12.07
N GLN A 81 2.53 -22.76 -11.51
CA GLN A 81 1.93 -23.92 -12.18
C GLN A 81 1.24 -23.54 -13.49
N TYR A 82 0.51 -22.42 -13.51
CA TYR A 82 -0.14 -21.94 -14.73
C TYR A 82 0.89 -21.61 -15.82
N LEU A 83 1.94 -20.86 -15.46
CA LEU A 83 3.07 -20.53 -16.36
C LEU A 83 3.85 -21.77 -16.82
N ALA A 84 3.94 -22.81 -15.98
CA ALA A 84 4.58 -24.07 -16.35
C ALA A 84 3.67 -24.98 -17.18
N SER A 85 2.35 -24.76 -17.12
CA SER A 85 1.34 -25.55 -17.84
C SER A 85 0.93 -24.97 -19.19
N THR A 86 1.52 -23.85 -19.64
CA THR A 86 1.40 -23.41 -21.03
C THR A 86 2.37 -24.23 -21.89
N PRO A 87 1.91 -25.25 -22.64
CA PRO A 87 2.71 -25.78 -23.74
C PRO A 87 2.91 -24.68 -24.78
N GLU A 88 4.05 -24.70 -25.44
CA GLU A 88 4.56 -23.70 -26.40
C GLU A 88 3.74 -23.55 -27.70
N ASP A 89 2.47 -23.97 -27.73
CA ASP A 89 1.68 -24.13 -28.96
C ASP A 89 0.38 -23.29 -29.00
N GLU A 90 0.29 -22.19 -28.24
CA GLU A 90 -0.69 -21.15 -28.56
C GLU A 90 0.04 -19.95 -29.15
N GLN A 91 0.08 -19.96 -30.49
CA GLN A 91 0.45 -18.85 -31.33
C GLN A 91 -0.50 -17.66 -31.02
N PHE A 92 -0.18 -16.91 -29.97
CA PHE A 92 -0.83 -15.65 -29.63
C PHE A 92 -0.56 -14.67 -30.77
N THR A 93 -1.49 -14.60 -31.72
CA THR A 93 -1.57 -13.52 -32.68
C THR A 93 -1.95 -12.27 -31.92
N TYR A 94 -0.94 -11.58 -31.38
CA TYR A 94 -1.08 -10.17 -31.02
C TYR A 94 -1.44 -9.43 -32.30
N TYR A 95 -2.73 -9.13 -32.49
CA TYR A 95 -3.13 -8.03 -33.34
C TYR A 95 -2.58 -6.75 -32.69
N PHE A 96 -1.32 -6.46 -33.00
CA PHE A 96 -0.80 -5.12 -32.92
C PHE A 96 -1.66 -4.32 -33.90
N SER A 97 -2.70 -3.67 -33.39
CA SER A 97 -3.46 -2.69 -34.13
C SER A 97 -2.51 -1.51 -34.30
N SER A 98 -1.64 -1.60 -35.30
CA SER A 98 -0.84 -0.49 -35.78
C SER A 98 -1.82 0.60 -36.17
N SER A 99 -1.95 1.60 -35.29
CA SER A 99 -2.58 2.87 -35.62
C SER A 99 -2.04 3.31 -36.98
N PRO A 100 -2.89 3.73 -37.94
CA PRO A 100 -2.36 4.26 -39.19
C PRO A 100 -1.43 5.43 -38.88
N PRO A 101 -0.32 5.61 -39.62
CA PRO A 101 0.56 6.75 -39.42
C PRO A 101 -0.27 8.03 -39.60
N SER A 102 -0.40 8.82 -38.54
CA SER A 102 -0.95 10.17 -38.61
C SER A 102 -0.06 11.01 -39.54
N SER A 103 -0.47 11.14 -40.79
CA SER A 103 0.05 12.15 -41.70
C SER A 103 -0.70 13.46 -41.50
N ASP A 104 0.09 14.47 -41.10
CA ASP A 104 -0.11 15.91 -41.30
C ASP A 104 -1.32 16.59 -40.63
N ILE A 105 -1.07 17.08 -39.42
CA ILE A 105 -1.70 18.29 -38.90
C ILE A 105 -1.21 19.47 -39.77
N ARG A 106 -1.98 19.86 -40.79
CA ARG A 106 -1.89 21.19 -41.37
C ARG A 106 -2.74 22.15 -40.55
N ILE A 107 -2.05 23.01 -39.81
CA ILE A 107 -2.60 24.16 -39.10
C ILE A 107 -3.25 25.11 -40.13
N PRO A 108 -4.53 25.47 -40.02
CA PRO A 108 -5.06 26.58 -40.79
C PRO A 108 -4.52 27.88 -40.21
N ALA A 109 -3.80 28.64 -41.03
CA ALA A 109 -3.36 29.99 -40.72
C ALA A 109 -4.60 30.88 -40.51
N THR A 110 -4.67 31.50 -39.34
CA THR A 110 -5.58 32.60 -39.03
C THR A 110 -5.23 33.80 -39.91
N SER A 111 -6.13 34.21 -40.79
CA SER A 111 -6.15 35.59 -41.31
C SER A 111 -7.21 36.38 -40.55
N ALA A 112 -6.73 37.37 -39.81
CA ALA A 112 -7.51 38.50 -39.34
C ALA A 112 -7.22 39.70 -40.26
N TYR A 113 -8.26 40.52 -40.44
CA TYR A 113 -8.39 41.77 -41.21
C TYR A 113 -8.83 41.62 -42.67
#